data_AF-A0A2G2GG82-F1
#
_entry.id   AF-A0A2G2GG82-F1
#
_cell.length_a   1.000
_cell.length_b   1.000
_cell.length_c   1.000
_cell.angle_alpha   90.00
_cell.angle_beta   90.00
_cell.angle_gamma   90.00
#
_symmetry.space_group_name_H-M   'P 1'
#
loop_
_entity.id
_entity.type
_entity.pdbx_description
1 polymer ?
#
loop_
_entity_poly.entity_id
_entity_poly.type
_entity_poly.pdbx_seq_one_letter_code
_entity_poly.pdbx_strand_id
1 'polypeptide(L)'
;MRKGISNQQLTYKTVYHFDLKQIIEENNTPDYRLEITQDDLVIVRPRRKPKADKSDLLLPEWAEDKARVIAIEKGWDYYALEREWQDFAKTQESTPYNIGGAFIGFCKKKDSLR
;
A
#
# COMPACT_ATOMS: atom_id res chain seq x y z
N MET A 1 18.54 -54.05 -26.16
CA MET A 1 19.04 -53.05 -25.18
C MET A 1 18.08 -51.87 -25.15
N ARG A 2 17.26 -51.72 -24.10
CA ARG A 2 16.46 -50.52 -23.85
C ARG A 2 16.80 -50.03 -22.43
N LYS A 3 17.44 -48.86 -22.32
CA LYS A 3 17.76 -48.25 -21.03
C LYS A 3 16.47 -47.67 -20.45
N GLY A 4 16.02 -48.22 -19.33
CA GLY A 4 14.90 -47.70 -18.56
C GLY A 4 15.27 -46.34 -17.98
N ILE A 5 14.49 -45.31 -18.32
CA ILE A 5 14.62 -43.97 -17.77
C ILE A 5 14.05 -44.01 -16.35
N SER A 6 14.92 -43.82 -15.37
CA SER A 6 14.56 -43.67 -13.96
C SER A 6 13.80 -42.36 -13.76
N ASN A 7 12.50 -42.44 -13.55
CA ASN A 7 11.69 -41.30 -13.10
C ASN A 7 11.94 -41.09 -11.60
N GLN A 8 12.91 -40.25 -11.25
CA GLN A 8 12.96 -39.65 -9.92
C GLN A 8 11.80 -38.66 -9.80
N GLN A 9 10.73 -39.06 -9.12
CA GLN A 9 9.74 -38.12 -8.63
C GLN A 9 10.40 -37.26 -7.54
N LEU A 10 10.56 -35.96 -7.79
CA LEU A 10 10.86 -35.00 -6.73
C LEU A 10 9.61 -34.86 -5.86
N THR A 11 9.58 -35.56 -4.72
CA THR A 11 8.65 -35.25 -3.65
C THR A 11 9.18 -34.06 -2.86
N TYR A 12 8.66 -32.87 -3.14
CA TYR A 12 8.85 -31.71 -2.27
C TYR A 12 7.98 -31.90 -1.01
N LYS A 13 8.53 -32.55 0.00
CA LYS A 13 7.90 -32.62 1.33
C LYS A 13 8.44 -31.45 2.15
N THR A 14 7.86 -30.27 1.96
CA THR A 14 8.11 -29.14 2.86
C THR A 14 6.86 -28.92 3.71
N VAL A 15 6.67 -29.78 4.70
CA VAL A 15 5.66 -29.56 5.74
C VAL A 15 6.41 -28.92 6.91
N TYR A 16 6.40 -27.59 6.97
CA TYR A 16 6.87 -26.86 8.15
C TYR A 16 5.85 -27.07 9.27
N HIS A 17 6.11 -28.05 10.14
CA HIS A 17 5.38 -28.23 11.38
C HIS A 17 6.15 -27.49 12.47
N PHE A 18 5.86 -26.21 12.65
CA PHE A 18 6.43 -25.42 13.73
C PHE A 18 5.45 -25.35 14.89
N ASP A 19 5.95 -25.57 16.10
CA ASP A 19 5.17 -25.37 17.32
C ASP A 19 4.79 -23.90 17.46
N LEU A 20 3.52 -23.61 17.74
CA LEU A 20 3.03 -22.23 17.88
C LEU A 20 3.81 -21.43 18.91
N LYS A 21 4.27 -22.06 19.99
CA LYS A 21 5.11 -21.43 21.02
C LYS A 21 6.45 -20.98 20.44
N GLN A 22 7.08 -21.80 19.60
CA GLN A 22 8.32 -21.48 18.92
C GLN A 22 8.13 -20.34 17.91
N ILE A 23 7.01 -20.34 17.17
CA ILE A 23 6.68 -19.25 16.24
C ILE A 23 6.51 -17.91 16.97
N ILE A 24 5.86 -17.93 18.13
CA ILE A 24 5.65 -16.74 18.99
C ILE A 24 7.00 -16.24 19.52
N GLU A 25 7.87 -17.15 19.99
CA GLU A 25 9.19 -16.82 20.53
C GLU A 25 10.14 -16.27 19.47
N GLU A 26 10.27 -16.96 18.33
CA GLU A 26 11.13 -16.52 17.22
C GLU A 26 10.63 -15.23 16.58
N ASN A 27 9.31 -14.99 16.64
CA ASN A 27 8.70 -13.74 16.22
C ASN A 27 9.08 -13.33 14.78
N ASN A 28 9.32 -14.31 13.89
CA ASN A 28 9.71 -14.13 12.49
C ASN A 28 8.50 -14.16 11.52
N THR A 29 7.28 -14.08 12.05
CA THR A 29 6.06 -13.98 11.24
C THR A 29 6.01 -12.66 10.47
N PRO A 30 5.52 -12.62 9.21
CA PRO A 30 5.65 -11.46 8.33
C PRO A 30 4.94 -10.21 8.84
N ASP A 31 3.66 -10.02 8.49
CA ASP A 31 2.93 -8.78 8.77
C ASP A 31 2.13 -8.83 10.08
N TYR A 32 2.15 -9.96 10.76
CA TYR A 32 1.44 -10.19 12.00
C TYR A 32 2.36 -10.72 13.10
N ARG A 33 1.91 -10.61 14.34
CA ARG A 33 2.43 -11.31 15.52
C ARG A 33 1.36 -12.19 16.09
N LEU A 34 1.81 -13.28 16.68
CA LEU A 34 0.97 -14.19 17.42
C LEU A 34 1.24 -13.99 18.91
N GLU A 35 0.18 -14.06 19.70
CA GLU A 35 0.25 -14.09 21.16
C GLU A 35 -0.67 -15.20 21.63
N ILE A 36 -0.24 -15.94 22.65
CA ILE A 36 -1.07 -16.95 23.31
C ILE A 36 -1.54 -16.39 24.65
N THR A 37 -2.86 -16.45 24.90
CA THR A 37 -3.42 -16.07 26.20
C THR A 37 -3.27 -17.22 27.20
N GLN A 38 -3.59 -16.95 28.47
CA GLN A 38 -3.60 -17.98 29.52
C GLN A 38 -4.69 -19.04 29.30
N ASP A 39 -5.73 -18.72 28.52
CA ASP A 39 -6.84 -19.60 28.17
C ASP A 39 -6.62 -20.34 26.83
N ASP A 40 -5.35 -20.49 26.42
CA ASP A 40 -4.94 -21.13 25.16
C ASP A 40 -5.55 -20.50 23.88
N LEU A 41 -5.91 -19.22 23.92
CA LEU A 41 -6.38 -18.49 22.74
C LEU A 41 -5.22 -17.86 21.98
N VAL A 42 -5.25 -17.95 20.65
CA VAL A 42 -4.27 -17.29 19.78
C VAL A 42 -4.82 -15.94 19.31
N ILE A 43 -4.12 -14.87 19.66
CA ILE A 43 -4.40 -13.52 19.18
C ILE A 43 -3.45 -13.20 18.03
N VAL A 44 -4.02 -12.82 16.88
CA VAL A 44 -3.26 -12.34 15.72
C VAL A 44 -3.27 -10.81 15.73
N ARG A 45 -2.10 -10.19 15.83
CA ARG A 45 -1.97 -8.72 15.79
C ARG A 45 -1.17 -8.26 14.58
N PRO A 46 -1.65 -7.28 13.80
CA PRO A 46 -0.81 -6.69 12.77
C PRO A 46 0.40 -6.00 13.40
N ARG A 47 1.59 -6.19 12.82
CA ARG A 47 2.82 -5.49 13.27
C ARG A 47 2.77 -4.01 12.96
N ARG A 48 2.15 -3.66 11.83
CA ARG A 48 2.00 -2.29 11.36
C ARG A 48 0.65 -1.78 11.84
N LYS A 49 0.65 -0.55 12.36
CA LYS A 49 -0.63 0.13 12.61
C LYS A 49 -1.39 0.21 11.28
N PRO A 50 -2.71 -0.06 11.26
CA PRO A 50 -3.52 0.27 10.10
C PRO A 50 -3.25 1.74 9.78
N LYS A 51 -2.96 2.03 8.50
CA LYS A 51 -2.84 3.42 8.06
C LYS A 51 -4.15 4.10 8.43
N ALA A 52 -4.05 5.26 9.09
CA ALA A 52 -5.20 6.14 9.22
C ALA A 52 -5.79 6.31 7.81
N ASP A 53 -7.10 6.17 7.69
CA ASP A 53 -7.79 6.54 6.46
C ASP A 53 -7.28 7.93 6.08
N LYS A 54 -6.73 8.05 4.86
CA LYS A 54 -6.26 9.32 4.31
C LYS A 54 -7.47 10.17 3.92
N SER A 55 -8.45 10.30 4.81
CA SER A 55 -9.74 10.88 4.52
C SER A 55 -9.66 12.39 4.31
N ASP A 56 -8.59 13.07 4.75
CA ASP A 56 -8.43 14.51 4.50
C ASP A 56 -6.95 14.86 4.26
N LEU A 57 -6.45 14.64 3.04
CA LEU A 57 -5.25 15.34 2.59
C LEU A 57 -5.63 16.80 2.34
N LEU A 58 -5.72 17.59 3.42
CA LEU A 58 -6.03 19.02 3.34
C LEU A 58 -5.00 19.71 2.45
N LEU A 59 -5.47 20.24 1.32
CA LEU A 59 -4.65 21.07 0.45
C LEU A 59 -4.44 22.43 1.13
N PRO A 60 -3.21 22.95 1.18
CA PRO A 60 -2.99 24.30 1.67
C PRO A 60 -3.50 25.32 0.62
N GLU A 61 -4.06 26.44 1.08
CA GLU A 61 -4.69 27.48 0.25
C GLU A 61 -3.83 27.92 -0.95
N TRP A 62 -2.53 28.15 -0.73
CA TRP A 62 -1.58 28.54 -1.78
C TRP A 62 -1.46 27.50 -2.91
N ALA A 63 -1.73 26.22 -2.63
CA ALA A 63 -1.69 25.15 -3.62
C ALA A 63 -3.00 25.05 -4.39
N GLU A 64 -4.13 25.33 -3.74
CA GLU A 64 -5.42 25.43 -4.42
C GLU A 64 -5.42 26.55 -5.45
N ASP A 65 -4.96 27.75 -5.07
CA ASP A 65 -4.91 28.92 -5.96
C ASP A 65 -4.08 28.62 -7.21
N LYS A 66 -2.88 28.03 -7.03
CA LYS A 66 -2.01 27.65 -8.15
C LYS A 66 -2.63 26.57 -9.02
N ALA A 67 -3.28 25.57 -8.42
CA ALA A 67 -3.92 24.50 -9.17
C ALA A 67 -5.12 25.02 -9.97
N ARG A 68 -5.90 25.99 -9.46
CA ARG A 68 -6.99 26.63 -10.20
C ARG A 68 -6.49 27.37 -11.43
N VAL A 69 -5.39 28.12 -11.31
CA VAL A 69 -4.77 28.78 -12.48
C VAL A 69 -4.37 27.75 -13.54
N ILE A 70 -3.69 26.67 -13.14
CA ILE A 70 -3.27 25.59 -14.05
C ILE A 70 -4.49 24.90 -14.69
N ALA A 71 -5.55 24.68 -13.93
CA ALA A 71 -6.79 24.07 -14.42
C ALA A 71 -7.42 24.93 -15.51
N ILE A 72 -7.55 26.24 -15.28
CA ILE A 72 -8.08 27.20 -16.27
C ILE A 72 -7.21 27.25 -17.52
N GLU A 73 -5.88 27.31 -17.36
CA GLU A 73 -4.93 27.34 -18.47
C GLU A 73 -5.06 26.11 -19.38
N LYS A 74 -5.20 24.92 -18.79
CA LYS A 74 -5.30 23.65 -19.51
C LYS A 74 -6.73 23.26 -19.91
N GLY A 75 -7.74 24.03 -19.51
CA GLY A 75 -9.16 23.73 -19.79
C GLY A 75 -9.76 22.61 -18.93
N TRP A 76 -9.22 22.34 -17.75
CA TRP A 76 -9.74 21.36 -16.80
C TRP A 76 -10.62 21.99 -15.73
N ASP A 77 -11.53 21.20 -15.18
CA ASP A 77 -12.21 21.51 -13.92
C ASP A 77 -11.29 21.22 -12.73
N TYR A 78 -11.13 22.21 -11.85
CA TYR A 78 -10.33 22.10 -10.63
C TYR A 78 -10.79 20.93 -9.73
N TYR A 79 -12.09 20.78 -9.50
CA TYR A 79 -12.61 19.73 -8.62
C TYR A 79 -12.46 18.34 -9.24
N ALA A 80 -12.46 18.25 -10.57
CA ALA A 80 -12.15 17.00 -11.26
C ALA A 80 -10.68 16.59 -11.05
N LEU A 81 -9.74 17.53 -11.17
CA LEU A 81 -8.32 17.30 -10.91
C LEU A 81 -8.05 16.96 -9.45
N GLU A 82 -8.73 17.64 -8.52
CA GLU A 82 -8.64 17.36 -7.09
C GLU A 82 -9.07 15.92 -6.77
N ARG A 83 -10.25 15.51 -7.24
CA ARG A 83 -10.76 14.14 -7.02
C ARG A 83 -9.85 13.09 -7.61
N GLU A 84 -9.40 13.27 -8.86
CA GLU A 84 -8.50 12.33 -9.53
C GLU A 84 -7.19 12.18 -8.76
N TRP A 85 -6.64 13.30 -8.27
CA TRP A 85 -5.44 13.27 -7.47
C TRP A 85 -5.65 12.65 -6.09
N GLN A 86 -6.77 12.90 -5.42
CA GLN A 86 -7.11 12.27 -4.15
C GLN A 86 -7.23 10.75 -4.30
N ASP A 87 -7.87 10.28 -5.37
CA ASP A 87 -7.99 8.85 -5.65
C ASP A 87 -6.62 8.24 -5.95
N PHE A 88 -5.77 8.92 -6.74
CA PHE A 88 -4.38 8.52 -6.91
C PHE A 88 -3.62 8.49 -5.57
N ALA A 89 -3.78 9.49 -4.71
CA ALA A 89 -3.10 9.58 -3.42
C ALA A 89 -3.55 8.50 -2.42
N LYS A 90 -4.80 8.02 -2.51
CA LYS A 90 -5.29 6.86 -1.74
C LYS A 90 -4.58 5.57 -2.15
N THR A 91 -4.29 5.37 -3.43
CA THR A 91 -3.56 4.18 -3.91
C THR A 91 -2.08 4.17 -3.49
N GLN A 92 -1.51 5.33 -3.18
CA GLN A 92 -0.09 5.44 -2.83
C GLN A 92 0.20 4.95 -1.41
N GLU A 93 1.27 4.18 -1.25
CA GLU A 93 1.66 3.66 0.07
C GLU A 93 2.25 4.75 0.97
N SER A 94 2.76 5.86 0.45
CA SER A 94 3.28 6.96 1.27
C SER A 94 2.43 8.22 1.11
N THR A 95 2.35 9.01 2.18
CA THR A 95 1.85 10.40 2.09
C THR A 95 3.05 11.27 1.73
N PRO A 96 2.97 12.10 0.68
CA PRO A 96 4.08 12.97 0.30
C PRO A 96 4.37 13.98 1.43
N TYR A 97 5.66 14.27 1.62
CA TYR A 97 6.11 15.27 2.59
C TYR A 97 5.51 16.67 2.33
N ASN A 98 5.30 17.02 1.05
CA ASN A 98 4.63 18.25 0.64
C ASN A 98 3.44 17.92 -0.26
N ILE A 99 2.25 17.90 0.36
CA ILE A 99 0.95 17.61 -0.27
C ILE A 99 0.66 18.63 -1.39
N GLY A 100 0.76 19.93 -1.11
CA GLY A 100 0.47 20.98 -2.09
C GLY A 100 1.43 20.96 -3.30
N GLY A 101 2.72 20.73 -3.06
CA GLY A 101 3.71 20.59 -4.14
C GLY A 101 3.45 19.36 -5.02
N ALA A 102 3.08 18.23 -4.41
CA ALA A 102 2.72 17.02 -5.13
C ALA A 102 1.48 17.22 -6.02
N PHE A 103 0.45 17.90 -5.51
CA PHE A 103 -0.76 18.20 -6.28
C PHE A 103 -0.51 19.15 -7.45
N ILE A 104 0.28 20.22 -7.26
CA ILE A 104 0.66 21.12 -8.35
C ILE A 104 1.45 20.37 -9.43
N GLY A 105 2.37 19.49 -9.02
CA GLY A 105 3.12 18.64 -9.94
C GLY A 105 2.22 17.73 -10.77
N PHE A 106 1.18 17.16 -10.15
CA PHE A 106 0.15 16.38 -10.82
C PHE A 106 -0.61 17.21 -11.85
N CYS A 107 -1.13 18.39 -11.46
CA CYS A 107 -1.86 19.29 -12.35
C CYS A 107 -1.02 19.73 -13.57
N LYS A 108 0.28 19.99 -13.38
CA LYS A 108 1.20 20.35 -14.48
C LYS A 108 1.40 19.22 -15.48
N LYS A 109 1.47 17.97 -15.01
CA LYS A 109 1.67 16.78 -15.84
C LYS A 109 0.43 16.38 -16.66
N LYS A 110 -0.75 16.82 -16.26
CA LYS A 110 -1.99 16.50 -16.98
C LYS A 110 -1.97 17.12 -18.38
N ASP A 111 -2.47 16.38 -19.37
CA ASP A 111 -2.56 16.87 -20.75
C ASP A 111 -3.45 18.12 -20.85
N SER A 112 -3.15 18.99 -21.81
CA SER A 112 -4.04 20.13 -22.10
C SER A 112 -5.26 19.61 -22.87
N LEU A 113 -6.46 19.98 -22.43
CA LEU A 113 -7.69 19.79 -23.22
C LEU A 113 -7.86 20.90 -24.27
N ARG A 114 -7.01 21.93 -24.18
CA ARG A 114 -7.03 23.15 -24.99
C ARG A 114 -5.85 23.20 -25.95
#